data_AF-A0A1A1ZZC8-F1
#
_entry.id   AF-A0A1A1ZZC8-F1
#
_cell.length_a   1.000
_cell.length_b   1.000
_cell.length_c   1.000
_cell.angle_alpha   90.00
_cell.angle_beta   90.00
_cell.angle_gamma   90.00
#
_symmetry.space_group_name_H-M   'P 1'
#
loop_
_entity.id
_entity.type
_entity.pdbx_description
1 polymer ?
#
loop_
_entity_poly.entity_id
_entity_poly.type
_entity_poly.pdbx_seq_one_letter_code
_entity_poly.pdbx_strand_id
1 'polypeptide(L)'
;MGSAIAGANLAAIGPTTGLLAPATDEVSAAITAVFTGHAHEYQTLSAQASAFHEQFVRAVSTAADSYASAEAANASPLQELLNVINAPTQTLLGRPLIGNGANGAPGTGQNGGAGGILIGNGANGG
;
A
#
# COMPACT_ATOMS: atom_id res chain seq x y z
N MET A 1 9.53 -0.63 -11.70
CA MET A 1 10.58 0.39 -11.50
C MET A 1 11.87 -0.23 -10.96
N GLY A 2 11.84 -0.98 -9.85
CA GLY A 2 13.05 -1.63 -9.30
C GLY A 2 13.80 -2.55 -10.28
N SER A 3 13.09 -3.40 -11.02
CA SER A 3 13.72 -4.29 -12.02
C SER A 3 14.37 -3.56 -13.20
N ALA A 4 13.79 -2.44 -13.65
CA ALA A 4 14.35 -1.62 -14.72
C ALA A 4 15.64 -0.92 -14.26
N ILE A 5 15.68 -0.43 -13.02
CA ILE A 5 16.87 0.19 -12.42
C ILE A 5 17.97 -0.86 -12.24
N ALA A 6 17.64 -2.06 -11.75
CA ALA A 6 18.60 -3.16 -11.64
C ALA A 6 19.19 -3.55 -13.01
N GLY A 7 18.35 -3.64 -14.05
CA GLY A 7 18.80 -3.90 -15.42
C GLY A 7 19.71 -2.81 -15.97
N ALA A 8 19.39 -1.54 -15.74
CA ALA A 8 20.23 -0.42 -16.14
C ALA A 8 21.59 -0.42 -15.43
N ASN A 9 21.61 -0.70 -14.11
CA ASN A 9 22.84 -0.80 -13.33
C ASN A 9 23.74 -1.93 -13.82
N LEU A 10 23.18 -3.09 -14.15
CA LEU A 10 23.93 -4.22 -14.72
C LEU A 10 24.53 -3.88 -16.09
N ALA A 11 23.76 -3.23 -16.97
CA ALA A 11 24.24 -2.81 -18.28
C ALA A 11 25.39 -1.77 -18.18
N ALA A 12 25.38 -0.96 -17.12
CA ALA A 12 26.39 0.07 -16.89
C ALA A 12 27.71 -0.47 -16.30
N ILE A 13 27.76 -1.69 -15.74
CA ILE A 13 28.98 -2.24 -15.10
C ILE A 13 30.16 -2.22 -16.09
N GLY A 14 30.05 -2.96 -17.19
CA GLY A 14 31.12 -3.10 -18.18
C GLY A 14 31.72 -1.77 -18.66
N PRO A 15 30.92 -0.82 -19.18
CA PRO A 15 31.45 0.44 -19.70
C PRO A 15 31.99 1.40 -18.62
N THR A 16 31.62 1.24 -17.35
CA THR A 16 32.08 2.16 -16.28
C THR A 16 33.26 1.62 -15.48
N THR A 17 33.37 0.30 -15.29
CA THR A 17 34.51 -0.30 -14.61
C THR A 17 35.67 -0.62 -15.56
N GLY A 18 35.39 -0.81 -16.85
CA GLY A 18 36.38 -1.16 -17.87
C GLY A 18 37.03 0.02 -18.60
N LEU A 19 37.05 1.22 -18.01
CA LEU A 19 37.63 2.41 -18.63
C LEU A 19 39.13 2.23 -18.90
N LEU A 20 39.57 2.67 -20.07
CA LEU A 20 40.98 2.74 -20.46
C LEU A 20 41.48 4.18 -20.37
N ALA A 21 42.76 4.37 -20.03
CA ALA A 21 43.37 5.69 -20.01
C ALA A 21 43.43 6.27 -21.44
N PRO A 22 43.00 7.53 -21.65
CA PRO A 22 42.98 8.14 -22.99
C PRO A 22 44.38 8.49 -23.51
N ALA A 23 45.38 8.54 -22.64
CA ALA A 23 46.79 8.72 -22.96
C ALA A 23 47.67 7.98 -21.93
N THR A 24 48.97 7.88 -22.22
CA THR A 24 49.93 7.12 -21.41
C THR A 24 50.50 7.91 -20.23
N ASP A 25 50.07 9.16 -20.03
CA ASP A 25 50.53 9.98 -18.92
C ASP A 25 49.86 9.59 -17.60
N GLU A 26 50.55 9.93 -16.50
CA GLU A 26 50.09 9.58 -15.14
C GLU A 26 48.77 10.27 -14.76
N VAL A 27 48.47 11.44 -15.33
CA VAL A 27 47.22 12.16 -15.05
C VAL A 27 46.04 11.43 -15.70
N SER A 28 46.18 11.01 -16.95
CA SER A 28 45.19 10.18 -17.65
C SER A 28 44.95 8.86 -16.93
N ALA A 29 46.01 8.19 -16.47
CA ALA A 29 45.89 6.96 -15.68
C ALA A 29 45.18 7.19 -14.33
N ALA A 30 45.52 8.26 -13.62
CA ALA A 30 44.91 8.62 -12.34
C ALA A 30 43.42 8.97 -12.49
N ILE A 31 43.04 9.72 -13.53
CA ILE A 31 41.64 10.06 -13.81
C ILE A 31 40.82 8.79 -14.08
N THR A 32 41.33 7.88 -14.92
CA THR A 32 40.68 6.57 -15.16
C THR A 32 40.52 5.78 -13.87
N ALA A 33 41.55 5.73 -13.02
CA ALA A 33 41.49 5.03 -11.73
C ALA A 33 40.41 5.60 -10.80
N VAL A 34 40.23 6.92 -10.77
CA VAL A 34 39.16 7.57 -9.99
C VAL A 34 37.78 7.16 -10.51
N PHE A 35 37.55 7.20 -11.82
CA PHE A 35 36.25 6.84 -12.39
C PHE A 35 35.92 5.36 -12.22
N THR A 36 36.88 4.46 -12.47
CA THR A 36 36.71 3.03 -12.26
C THR A 36 36.48 2.72 -10.77
N GLY A 37 37.21 3.38 -9.87
CA GLY A 37 37.00 3.26 -8.42
C GLY A 37 35.59 3.68 -8.02
N HIS A 38 35.14 4.84 -8.47
CA HIS A 38 33.78 5.33 -8.23
C HIS A 38 32.71 4.38 -8.79
N ALA A 39 32.92 3.80 -9.97
CA ALA A 39 32.02 2.83 -10.56
C ALA A 39 31.86 1.58 -9.67
N HIS A 40 32.94 1.05 -9.11
CA HIS A 40 32.88 -0.09 -8.19
C HIS A 40 32.13 0.23 -6.89
N GLU A 41 32.36 1.41 -6.31
CA GLU A 41 31.63 1.87 -5.13
C GLU A 41 30.14 2.05 -5.43
N TYR A 42 29.80 2.66 -6.57
CA TYR A 42 28.43 2.84 -7.02
C TYR A 42 27.70 1.51 -7.19
N GLN A 43 28.34 0.49 -7.76
CA GLN A 43 27.73 -0.83 -7.93
C GLN A 43 27.46 -1.51 -6.59
N THR A 44 28.39 -1.37 -5.65
CA THR A 44 28.22 -1.88 -4.27
C THR A 44 27.04 -1.21 -3.57
N LEU A 45 26.96 0.12 -3.65
CA LEU A 45 25.85 0.88 -3.07
C LEU A 45 24.51 0.57 -3.75
N SER A 46 24.50 0.42 -5.07
CA SER A 46 23.30 0.11 -5.84
C SER A 46 22.70 -1.25 -5.46
N ALA A 47 23.55 -2.25 -5.21
CA ALA A 47 23.11 -3.56 -4.73
C ALA A 47 22.45 -3.45 -3.34
N GLN A 48 23.06 -2.69 -2.42
CA GLN A 48 22.49 -2.44 -1.09
C GLN A 48 21.15 -1.70 -1.17
N ALA A 49 21.05 -0.69 -2.02
CA ALA A 49 19.82 0.07 -2.23
C ALA A 49 18.69 -0.81 -2.81
N SER A 50 19.01 -1.73 -3.73
CA SER A 50 18.04 -2.70 -4.25
C SER A 50 17.51 -3.62 -3.16
N ALA A 51 18.40 -4.19 -2.34
CA ALA A 51 18.00 -5.06 -1.23
C ALA A 51 17.14 -4.31 -0.20
N PHE A 52 17.52 -3.07 0.14
CA PHE A 52 16.72 -2.21 1.01
C PHE A 52 15.33 -1.94 0.41
N HIS A 53 15.25 -1.61 -0.88
CA HIS A 53 13.98 -1.36 -1.54
C HIS A 53 13.05 -2.58 -1.50
N GLU A 54 13.57 -3.78 -1.73
CA GLU A 54 12.79 -5.02 -1.61
C GLU A 54 12.26 -5.24 -0.20
N GLN A 55 13.08 -5.00 0.82
CA GLN A 55 12.67 -5.10 2.22
C GLN A 55 11.61 -4.06 2.57
N PHE A 56 11.78 -2.82 2.08
CA PHE A 56 10.82 -1.73 2.28
C PHE A 56 9.46 -2.08 1.69
N VAL A 57 9.42 -2.51 0.43
CA VAL A 57 8.16 -2.90 -0.24
C VAL A 57 7.48 -4.03 0.52
N ARG A 58 8.25 -5.06 0.94
CA ARG A 58 7.72 -6.17 1.73
C ARG A 58 7.12 -5.69 3.05
N ALA A 59 7.83 -4.85 3.78
CA ALA A 59 7.37 -4.33 5.07
C ALA A 59 6.07 -3.53 4.92
N VAL A 60 5.97 -2.67 3.90
CA VAL A 60 4.76 -1.89 3.61
C VAL A 60 3.58 -2.80 3.28
N SER A 61 3.77 -3.81 2.43
CA SER A 61 2.71 -4.78 2.10
C SER A 61 2.23 -5.55 3.34
N THR A 62 3.16 -6.04 4.16
CA THR A 62 2.80 -6.73 5.40
C THR A 62 2.05 -5.83 6.39
N ALA A 63 2.43 -4.56 6.48
CA ALA A 63 1.72 -3.60 7.33
C ALA A 63 0.29 -3.35 6.81
N ALA A 64 0.11 -3.21 5.50
CA ALA A 64 -1.20 -3.04 4.89
C ALA A 64 -2.13 -4.24 5.18
N ASP A 65 -1.62 -5.46 5.02
CA ASP A 65 -2.36 -6.68 5.36
C ASP A 65 -2.71 -6.74 6.85
N SER A 66 -1.79 -6.33 7.71
CA SER A 66 -2.02 -6.30 9.17
C SER A 66 -3.14 -5.33 9.53
N TYR A 67 -3.13 -4.10 8.99
CA TYR A 67 -4.22 -3.14 9.22
C TYR A 67 -5.55 -3.62 8.66
N ALA A 68 -5.56 -4.17 7.44
CA ALA A 68 -6.77 -4.73 6.85
C ALA A 68 -7.36 -5.88 7.70
N SER A 69 -6.49 -6.75 8.23
CA SER A 69 -6.91 -7.84 9.12
C SER A 69 -7.45 -7.33 10.45
N ALA A 70 -6.87 -6.27 11.01
CA ALA A 70 -7.36 -5.64 12.25
C ALA A 70 -8.73 -4.99 12.05
N GLU A 71 -8.94 -4.26 10.96
CA GLU A 71 -10.26 -3.69 10.60
C GLU A 71 -11.31 -4.80 10.42
N ALA A 72 -10.96 -5.89 9.71
CA ALA A 72 -11.85 -7.02 9.52
C ALA A 72 -12.19 -7.73 10.84
N ALA A 73 -11.20 -7.93 11.72
CA ALA A 73 -11.40 -8.53 13.03
C ALA A 73 -12.30 -7.67 13.95
N ASN A 74 -12.22 -6.34 13.84
CA ASN A 74 -13.01 -5.42 14.63
C ASN A 74 -14.41 -5.15 14.04
N ALA A 75 -14.63 -5.39 12.74
CA ALA A 75 -15.92 -5.16 12.09
C ALA A 75 -17.05 -6.02 12.70
N SER A 76 -16.83 -7.32 12.91
CA SER A 76 -17.88 -8.22 13.42
C SER A 76 -18.30 -7.90 14.87
N PRO A 77 -17.38 -7.72 15.84
CA PRO A 77 -17.77 -7.36 17.21
C PRO A 77 -18.48 -6.00 17.31
N LEU A 78 -18.04 -5.00 16.52
CA LEU A 78 -18.70 -3.70 16.48
C LEU A 78 -20.11 -3.81 15.89
N GLN A 79 -20.31 -4.61 14.84
CA GLN A 79 -21.64 -4.85 14.29
C GLN A 79 -22.54 -5.59 15.28
N GLU A 80 -22.02 -6.56 16.03
CA GLU A 80 -22.77 -7.27 17.06
C GLU A 80 -23.21 -6.34 18.20
N LEU A 81 -22.31 -5.46 18.66
CA LEU A 81 -22.65 -4.42 19.63
C LEU A 81 -23.75 -3.50 19.12
N LEU A 82 -23.67 -3.05 17.87
CA LEU A 82 -24.73 -2.24 17.24
C LEU A 82 -26.05 -2.99 17.16
N ASN A 83 -26.03 -4.29 16.85
CA ASN A 83 -27.23 -5.13 16.82
C ASN A 83 -27.89 -5.19 18.21
N VAL A 84 -27.10 -5.38 19.28
CA VAL A 84 -27.61 -5.39 20.66
C VAL A 84 -28.20 -4.04 21.06
N ILE A 85 -27.53 -2.94 20.74
CA ILE A 85 -28.01 -1.58 21.03
C ILE A 85 -29.30 -1.27 20.27
N ASN A 86 -29.40 -1.70 19.00
CA ASN A 86 -30.54 -1.43 18.15
C ASN A 86 -31.72 -2.38 18.36
N ALA A 87 -31.51 -3.56 18.96
CA ALA A 87 -32.55 -4.57 19.10
C ALA A 87 -33.85 -4.04 19.76
N PRO A 88 -33.82 -3.29 20.88
CA PRO A 88 -35.05 -2.81 21.52
C PRO A 88 -35.86 -1.88 20.62
N THR A 89 -35.22 -0.91 19.96
CA THR A 89 -35.93 0.04 19.09
C THR A 89 -36.34 -0.60 17.78
N GLN A 90 -35.56 -1.56 17.27
CA GLN A 90 -35.94 -2.30 16.08
C GLN A 90 -37.18 -3.14 16.34
N THR A 91 -37.30 -3.78 17.51
CA THR A 91 -38.49 -4.53 17.91
C THR A 91 -39.69 -3.64 18.21
N LEU A 92 -39.50 -2.53 18.92
CA LEU A 92 -40.61 -1.69 19.38
C LEU A 92 -41.08 -0.68 18.34
N LEU A 93 -40.17 -0.18 17.48
CA LEU A 93 -40.39 0.97 16.60
C LEU A 93 -40.07 0.66 15.13
N GLY A 94 -39.61 -0.56 14.82
CA GLY A 94 -39.24 -0.96 13.46
C GLY A 94 -38.01 -0.23 12.90
N ARG A 95 -37.26 0.48 13.74
CA ARG A 95 -36.15 1.36 13.35
C ARG A 95 -34.94 1.21 14.28
N PRO A 96 -33.71 1.33 13.77
CA PRO A 96 -32.53 1.30 14.61
C PRO A 96 -32.49 2.54 15.50
N LEU A 97 -31.83 2.43 16.66
CA LEU A 97 -31.56 3.59 17.52
C LEU A 97 -30.44 4.42 16.89
N ILE A 98 -29.38 3.75 16.43
CA ILE A 98 -28.18 4.33 15.79
C ILE A 98 -27.84 3.51 14.55
N GLY A 99 -27.56 4.18 13.43
CA GLY A 99 -27.16 3.57 12.17
C GLY A 99 -28.12 3.86 11.03
N ASN A 100 -27.71 3.50 9.81
CA ASN A 100 -28.52 3.73 8.63
C ASN A 100 -29.71 2.76 8.55
N GLY A 101 -30.73 3.15 7.79
CA GLY A 101 -31.86 2.25 7.50
C GLY A 101 -31.43 1.02 6.69
N ALA A 102 -32.28 -0.01 6.67
CA ALA A 102 -32.09 -1.17 5.82
C ALA A 102 -32.40 -0.84 4.35
N ASN A 103 -31.50 -1.19 3.42
CA ASN A 103 -31.72 -0.96 1.99
C ASN A 103 -32.93 -1.77 1.47
N GLY A 104 -33.62 -1.21 0.48
CA GLY A 104 -34.63 -1.95 -0.29
C GLY A 104 -33.99 -3.11 -1.07
N ALA A 105 -34.78 -4.16 -1.34
CA ALA A 105 -34.29 -5.30 -2.12
C ALA A 105 -33.96 -4.86 -3.57
N PRO A 106 -32.73 -5.10 -4.09
CA PRO A 106 -32.35 -4.62 -5.42
C PRO A 106 -33.28 -5.10 -6.55
N GLY A 107 -33.65 -4.20 -7.46
CA GLY A 107 -34.51 -4.44 -8.62
C GLY A 107 -36.00 -4.52 -8.32
N THR A 108 -36.43 -4.23 -7.09
CA THR A 108 -37.84 -4.43 -6.68
C THR A 108 -38.67 -3.14 -6.63
N GLY A 109 -38.06 -1.96 -6.72
CA GLY A 109 -38.73 -0.69 -6.46
C GLY A 109 -39.04 -0.46 -4.98
N GLN A 110 -38.57 -1.32 -4.07
CA GLN A 110 -38.83 -1.17 -2.64
C GLN A 110 -38.11 0.06 -2.10
N ASN A 111 -38.82 0.87 -1.33
CA ASN A 111 -38.23 2.01 -0.65
C ASN A 111 -37.17 1.54 0.36
N GLY A 112 -36.11 2.33 0.52
CA GLY A 112 -35.17 2.17 1.61
C GLY A 112 -35.82 2.47 2.96
N GLY A 113 -35.38 1.76 4.00
CA GLY A 113 -35.81 1.99 5.37
C GLY A 113 -35.37 3.36 5.90
N ALA A 114 -36.12 3.87 6.88
CA ALA A 114 -35.75 5.08 7.59
C ALA A 114 -34.46 4.89 8.41
N GLY A 115 -33.65 5.94 8.52
CA GLY A 115 -32.45 5.97 9.37
C GLY A 115 -32.76 5.89 10.87
N GLY A 116 -31.69 5.76 11.65
CA GLY A 116 -31.76 5.65 13.11
C GLY A 116 -32.49 6.80 13.80
N ILE A 117 -33.04 6.53 14.97
CA ILE A 117 -33.81 7.50 15.75
C ILE A 117 -32.92 8.65 16.24
N LEU A 118 -31.72 8.33 16.71
CA LEU A 118 -30.76 9.33 17.22
C LEU A 118 -29.80 9.80 16.13
N ILE A 119 -29.20 8.85 15.40
CA ILE A 119 -28.17 9.11 14.39
C ILE A 119 -28.33 8.08 13.27
N GLY A 120 -28.30 8.54 12.02
CA GLY A 120 -28.24 7.69 10.84
C GLY A 120 -29.01 8.24 9.65
N ASN A 121 -28.60 7.84 8.46
CA ASN A 121 -29.22 8.25 7.20
C ASN A 121 -30.28 7.23 6.74
N GLY A 122 -31.21 7.69 5.89
CA GLY A 122 -32.10 6.80 5.16
C GLY A 122 -31.32 5.84 4.26
N ALA A 123 -31.90 4.67 4.01
CA ALA A 123 -31.31 3.64 3.17
C ALA A 123 -31.57 3.88 1.69
N ASN A 124 -30.81 3.19 0.84
CA ASN A 124 -31.05 3.20 -0.60
C ASN A 124 -32.34 2.44 -0.94
N GLY A 125 -33.08 2.93 -1.93
CA GLY A 125 -34.17 2.19 -2.57
C GLY A 125 -33.62 1.04 -3.44
N GLY A 126 -34.46 0.05 -3.67
CA GLY A 126 -34.16 -1.16 -4.43
C GLY A 126 -34.60 -1.10 -5.89
#